data_AF-A0A6N7FJ93-F1
#
_entry.id   AF-A0A6N7FJ93-F1
#
_cell.length_a   1.000
_cell.length_b   1.000
_cell.length_c   1.000
_cell.angle_alpha   90.00
_cell.angle_beta   90.00
_cell.angle_gamma   90.00
#
_symmetry.space_group_name_H-M   'P 1'
#
loop_
_entity.id
_entity.type
_entity.pdbx_description
1 polymer ?
#
loop_
_entity_poly.entity_id
_entity_poly.type
_entity_poly.pdbx_seq_one_letter_code
_entity_poly.pdbx_strand_id
1 'polypeptide(L)'
;IAEIARSLGGAWNEGLPVIAYNACFDLTVLDREMRRHGFAPLTPGAVVDPLVIDRQVDRYRRGKRTLEAACARYDARLDGAHDAGADAIAAARVAWRLAKRYPDIAGMTLDELHRAQVEWKREQSDSLREYWREIGDPRAGEVDGSWPVVPYAGVGVPA
;
A
#
# COMPACT_ATOMS: atom_id res chain seq x y z
N ILE A 1 6.96 -18.82 -0.84
CA ILE A 1 6.66 -17.68 -1.75
C ILE A 1 5.58 -18.01 -2.79
N ALA A 2 5.72 -19.12 -3.54
CA ALA A 2 4.76 -19.50 -4.57
C ALA A 2 3.32 -19.70 -4.04
N GLU A 3 3.16 -20.23 -2.82
CA GLU A 3 1.86 -20.37 -2.16
C GLU A 3 1.18 -19.02 -1.90
N ILE A 4 1.93 -18.03 -1.40
CA ILE A 4 1.44 -16.67 -1.16
C ILE A 4 1.00 -16.04 -2.48
N ALA A 5 1.87 -16.08 -3.50
CA ALA A 5 1.56 -15.54 -4.82
C ALA A 5 0.33 -16.20 -5.46
N ARG A 6 0.18 -17.52 -5.31
CA ARG A 6 -0.99 -18.26 -5.80
C ARG A 6 -2.25 -17.87 -5.06
N SER A 7 -2.18 -17.68 -3.74
CA SER A 7 -3.33 -17.27 -2.93
C SER A 7 -3.82 -15.87 -3.30
N LEU A 8 -2.90 -14.91 -3.47
CA LEU A 8 -3.24 -13.57 -3.92
C LEU A 8 -3.78 -13.57 -5.36
N GLY A 9 -3.13 -14.33 -6.26
CA GLY A 9 -3.61 -14.50 -7.63
C GLY A 9 -5.02 -15.11 -7.70
N GLY A 10 -5.31 -16.10 -6.84
CA GLY A 10 -6.65 -16.68 -6.72
C GLY A 10 -7.68 -15.64 -6.29
N ALA A 11 -7.39 -14.88 -5.23
CA ALA A 11 -8.28 -13.81 -4.77
C ALA A 11 -8.56 -12.77 -5.87
N TRP A 12 -7.54 -12.30 -6.59
CA TRP A 12 -7.72 -11.36 -7.69
C TRP A 12 -8.53 -11.94 -8.85
N ASN A 13 -8.33 -13.21 -9.20
CA ASN A 13 -9.10 -13.88 -10.25
C ASN A 13 -10.59 -14.03 -9.87
N GLU A 14 -10.90 -14.09 -8.58
CA GLU A 14 -12.27 -14.07 -8.04
C GLU A 14 -12.84 -12.65 -7.92
N GLY A 15 -12.09 -11.62 -8.31
CA GLY A 15 -12.50 -10.21 -8.21
C GLY A 15 -12.40 -9.63 -6.80
N LEU A 16 -11.70 -10.32 -5.87
CA LEU A 16 -11.49 -9.84 -4.51
C LEU A 16 -10.27 -8.92 -4.43
N PRO A 17 -10.36 -7.81 -3.67
CA PRO A 17 -9.20 -6.95 -3.46
C PRO A 17 -8.27 -7.52 -2.40
N VAL A 18 -6.98 -7.24 -2.54
CA VAL A 18 -5.99 -7.47 -1.48
C VAL A 18 -5.83 -6.21 -0.65
N ILE A 19 -5.94 -6.33 0.68
CA ILE A 19 -5.76 -5.22 1.61
C ILE A 19 -4.40 -5.35 2.29
N ALA A 20 -3.59 -4.30 2.24
CA ALA A 20 -2.31 -4.23 2.95
C ALA A 20 -2.01 -2.79 3.39
N TYR A 21 -1.47 -2.61 4.59
CA TYR A 21 -1.10 -1.28 5.09
C TYR A 21 0.32 -0.94 4.63
N ASN A 22 0.47 0.07 3.75
CA ASN A 22 1.69 0.31 2.98
C ASN A 22 1.99 -0.80 1.96
N ALA A 23 0.98 -1.16 1.16
CA ALA A 23 0.97 -2.30 0.23
C ALA A 23 2.17 -2.33 -0.74
N CYS A 24 2.70 -1.15 -1.10
CA CYS A 24 3.86 -1.05 -1.98
C CYS A 24 5.07 -1.82 -1.46
N PHE A 25 5.28 -1.83 -0.15
CA PHE A 25 6.37 -2.59 0.47
C PHE A 25 6.17 -4.10 0.29
N ASP A 26 5.04 -4.64 0.79
CA ASP A 26 4.77 -6.07 0.79
C ASP A 26 4.75 -6.67 -0.61
N LEU A 27 4.08 -5.99 -1.56
CA LEU A 27 3.94 -6.47 -2.93
C LEU A 27 5.25 -6.36 -3.72
N THR A 28 6.09 -5.38 -3.41
CA THR A 28 7.42 -5.28 -3.99
C THR A 28 8.34 -6.37 -3.47
N VAL A 29 8.35 -6.62 -2.16
CA VAL A 29 9.10 -7.74 -1.55
C VAL A 29 8.65 -9.07 -2.17
N LEU A 30 7.34 -9.28 -2.32
CA LEU A 30 6.79 -10.46 -2.97
C LEU A 30 7.27 -10.60 -4.43
N ASP A 31 7.18 -9.53 -5.24
CA ASP A 31 7.67 -9.55 -6.63
C ASP A 31 9.18 -9.87 -6.70
N ARG A 32 10.00 -9.28 -5.81
CA ARG A 32 11.43 -9.54 -5.78
C ARG A 32 11.74 -10.98 -5.39
N GLU A 33 11.04 -11.51 -4.40
CA GLU A 33 11.21 -12.91 -3.99
C GLU A 33 10.72 -13.87 -5.08
N MET A 34 9.61 -13.57 -5.77
CA MET A 34 9.16 -14.37 -6.92
C MET A 34 10.26 -14.46 -7.98
N ARG A 35 10.83 -13.32 -8.38
CA ARG A 35 11.94 -13.27 -9.36
C ARG A 35 13.19 -13.99 -8.85
N ARG A 36 13.56 -13.81 -7.58
CA ARG A 36 14.73 -14.46 -6.95
C ARG A 36 14.65 -15.98 -7.03
N HIS A 37 13.44 -16.53 -6.91
CA HIS A 37 13.18 -17.97 -6.99
C HIS A 37 12.78 -18.45 -8.40
N GLY A 38 12.95 -17.62 -9.44
CA GLY A 38 12.70 -18.00 -10.83
C GLY A 38 11.22 -18.07 -11.25
N PHE A 39 10.31 -17.51 -10.45
CA PHE A 39 8.91 -17.40 -10.81
C PHE A 39 8.67 -16.17 -11.70
N ALA A 40 7.54 -16.18 -12.42
CA ALA A 40 7.10 -15.02 -13.18
C ALA A 40 6.89 -13.80 -12.25
N PRO A 41 7.10 -12.56 -12.73
CA PRO A 41 6.81 -11.35 -11.98
C PRO A 41 5.38 -11.32 -11.41
N LEU A 42 5.22 -10.64 -10.28
CA LEU A 42 3.90 -10.42 -9.70
C LEU A 42 3.09 -9.52 -10.65
N THR A 43 1.85 -9.92 -10.94
CA THR A 43 0.88 -9.06 -11.63
C THR A 43 -0.24 -8.73 -10.63
N PRO A 44 -0.18 -7.56 -9.97
CA PRO A 44 -1.17 -7.19 -8.98
C PRO A 44 -2.55 -6.95 -9.61
N GLY A 45 -3.59 -7.48 -8.99
CA GLY A 45 -4.97 -7.07 -9.23
C GLY A 45 -5.38 -5.88 -8.34
N ALA A 46 -6.66 -5.79 -8.00
CA ALA A 46 -7.16 -4.72 -7.12
C ALA A 46 -6.50 -4.76 -5.73
N VAL A 47 -6.07 -3.59 -5.26
CA VAL A 47 -5.39 -3.39 -3.98
C VAL A 47 -6.04 -2.22 -3.24
N VAL A 48 -6.25 -2.38 -1.93
CA VAL A 48 -6.74 -1.34 -1.02
C VAL A 48 -5.68 -1.11 0.05
N ASP A 49 -5.08 0.07 0.05
CA ASP A 49 -4.05 0.50 1.00
C ASP A 49 -4.61 1.60 1.92
N PRO A 50 -4.95 1.23 3.18
CA PRO A 50 -5.52 2.18 4.12
C PRO A 50 -4.60 3.37 4.40
N LEU A 51 -3.28 3.23 4.25
CA LEU A 51 -2.34 4.34 4.47
C LEU A 51 -2.49 5.43 3.39
N VAL A 52 -2.65 5.02 2.13
CA VAL A 52 -2.84 5.95 1.00
C VAL A 52 -4.19 6.65 1.12
N ILE A 53 -5.24 5.89 1.42
CA ILE A 53 -6.60 6.42 1.61
C ILE A 53 -6.64 7.40 2.80
N ASP A 54 -6.08 7.01 3.94
CA ASP A 54 -5.98 7.84 5.14
C ASP A 54 -5.31 9.19 4.84
N ARG A 55 -4.22 9.18 4.05
CA ARG A 55 -3.51 10.39 3.62
C ARG A 55 -4.35 11.25 2.70
N GLN A 56 -5.17 10.66 1.84
CA GLN A 56 -6.03 11.41 0.95
C GLN A 56 -7.16 12.11 1.73
N VAL A 57 -7.88 11.38 2.56
CA VAL A 57 -9.11 11.88 3.22
C VAL A 57 -8.83 12.82 4.39
N ASP A 58 -7.60 12.83 4.92
CA ASP A 58 -7.19 13.68 6.05
C ASP A 58 -5.79 14.27 5.82
N ARG A 59 -5.54 14.90 4.66
CA ARG A 59 -4.20 15.32 4.17
C ARG A 59 -3.35 16.08 5.20
N TYR A 60 -3.93 17.03 5.93
CA TYR A 60 -3.23 17.92 6.86
C TYR A 60 -3.15 17.41 8.29
N ARG A 61 -3.50 16.14 8.53
CA ARG A 61 -3.43 15.53 9.88
C ARG A 61 -2.02 15.61 10.45
N ARG A 62 -1.91 16.14 11.66
CA ARG A 62 -0.68 16.09 12.46
C ARG A 62 -0.51 14.72 13.10
N GLY A 63 0.74 14.28 13.24
CA GLY A 63 1.10 13.04 13.95
C GLY A 63 1.38 11.85 13.02
N LYS A 64 1.65 10.71 13.64
CA LYS A 64 2.06 9.49 12.94
C LYS A 64 0.91 8.88 12.12
N ARG A 65 1.28 8.13 11.09
CA ARG A 65 0.38 7.29 10.28
C ARG A 65 0.88 5.85 10.27
N THR A 66 1.29 5.34 11.43
CA THR A 66 1.54 3.91 11.60
C THR A 66 0.19 3.17 11.65
N LEU A 67 0.20 1.86 11.41
CA LEU A 67 -1.01 1.05 11.53
C LEU A 67 -1.67 1.21 12.90
N GLU A 68 -0.89 1.22 13.98
CA GLU A 68 -1.36 1.47 15.35
C GLU A 68 -2.06 2.82 15.48
N ALA A 69 -1.46 3.88 14.94
CA ALA A 69 -2.04 5.23 14.97
C ALA A 69 -3.34 5.31 14.15
N ALA A 70 -3.39 4.62 13.00
CA ALA A 70 -4.61 4.51 12.21
C ALA A 70 -5.70 3.71 12.94
N CYS A 71 -5.33 2.61 13.60
CA CYS A 71 -6.25 1.82 14.40
C CYS A 71 -6.88 2.66 15.53
N ALA A 72 -6.06 3.39 16.28
CA ALA A 72 -6.54 4.30 17.31
C ALA A 72 -7.43 5.42 16.74
N ARG A 73 -7.08 5.98 15.58
CA ARG A 73 -7.85 7.06 14.93
C ARG A 73 -9.22 6.62 14.45
N TYR A 74 -9.30 5.42 13.89
CA TYR A 74 -10.52 4.90 13.26
C TYR A 74 -11.29 3.91 14.13
N ASP A 75 -10.94 3.80 15.40
CA ASP A 75 -11.57 2.86 16.35
C ASP A 75 -11.57 1.42 15.81
N ALA A 76 -10.42 1.00 15.27
CA ALA A 76 -10.18 -0.36 14.82
C ALA A 76 -9.34 -1.11 15.87
N ARG A 77 -9.74 -2.36 16.14
CA ARG A 77 -9.04 -3.21 17.10
C ARG A 77 -7.73 -3.74 16.52
N LEU A 78 -6.64 -3.59 17.27
CA LEU A 78 -5.32 -4.17 16.99
C LEU A 78 -4.97 -5.16 18.10
N ASP A 79 -4.94 -6.44 17.78
CA ASP A 79 -4.73 -7.53 18.74
C ASP A 79 -3.30 -8.06 18.64
N GLY A 80 -2.38 -7.61 19.49
CA GLY A 80 -0.99 -8.05 19.42
C GLY A 80 -0.26 -7.42 18.23
N ALA A 81 0.13 -6.16 18.38
CA ALA A 81 0.94 -5.45 17.40
C ALA A 81 2.23 -6.24 17.08
N HIS A 82 2.64 -6.20 15.81
CA HIS A 82 3.84 -6.87 15.27
C HIS A 82 3.72 -8.38 15.02
N ASP A 83 2.49 -8.93 15.03
CA ASP A 83 2.18 -10.21 14.40
C ASP A 83 1.57 -9.98 13.02
N ALA A 84 2.10 -10.65 11.99
CA ALA A 84 1.68 -10.40 10.60
C ALA A 84 0.18 -10.70 10.36
N GLY A 85 -0.37 -11.71 11.05
CA GLY A 85 -1.79 -12.03 10.95
C GLY A 85 -2.66 -10.98 11.62
N ALA A 86 -2.29 -10.57 12.83
CA ALA A 86 -2.95 -9.48 13.55
C ALA A 86 -2.93 -8.16 12.77
N ASP A 87 -1.78 -7.80 12.20
CA ASP A 87 -1.59 -6.58 11.43
C ASP A 87 -2.42 -6.59 10.13
N ALA A 88 -2.51 -7.74 9.45
CA ALA A 88 -3.37 -7.90 8.26
C ALA A 88 -4.85 -7.71 8.60
N ILE A 89 -5.34 -8.31 9.69
CA ILE A 89 -6.72 -8.13 10.16
C ILE A 89 -6.96 -6.67 10.56
N ALA A 90 -6.01 -6.04 11.24
CA ALA A 90 -6.11 -4.63 11.62
C ALA A 90 -6.15 -3.72 10.38
N ALA A 91 -5.33 -3.95 9.36
CA ALA A 91 -5.37 -3.22 8.09
C ALA A 91 -6.75 -3.32 7.42
N ALA A 92 -7.33 -4.52 7.38
CA ALA A 92 -8.69 -4.74 6.87
C ALA A 92 -9.76 -3.99 7.69
N ARG A 93 -9.65 -4.01 9.02
CA ARG A 93 -10.54 -3.25 9.91
C ARG A 93 -10.43 -1.74 9.66
N VAL A 94 -9.23 -1.21 9.47
CA VAL A 94 -9.02 0.21 9.14
C VAL A 94 -9.62 0.55 7.78
N ALA A 95 -9.41 -0.28 6.75
CA ALA A 95 -10.03 -0.10 5.43
C ALA A 95 -11.56 0.00 5.54
N TRP A 96 -12.16 -0.93 6.30
CA TRP A 96 -13.60 -0.95 6.53
C TRP A 96 -14.10 0.30 7.27
N ARG A 97 -13.39 0.75 8.31
CA ARG A 97 -13.72 1.96 9.06
C ARG A 97 -13.60 3.22 8.20
N LEU A 98 -12.59 3.29 7.33
CA LEU A 98 -12.43 4.36 6.34
C LEU A 98 -13.64 4.42 5.40
N ALA A 99 -14.00 3.29 4.78
CA ALA A 99 -15.16 3.22 3.89
C ALA A 99 -16.47 3.61 4.61
N LYS A 100 -16.66 3.20 5.87
CA LYS A 100 -17.85 3.60 6.67
C LYS A 100 -17.89 5.09 6.99
N ARG A 101 -16.73 5.72 7.15
CA ARG A 101 -16.62 7.13 7.53
C ARG A 101 -16.67 8.07 6.34
N TYR A 102 -16.18 7.64 5.18
CA TYR A 102 -16.04 8.47 3.98
C TYR A 102 -16.84 7.87 2.82
N PRO A 103 -18.09 8.33 2.60
CA PRO A 103 -18.97 7.80 1.56
C PRO A 103 -18.37 7.84 0.15
N ASP A 104 -17.57 8.86 -0.16
CA ASP A 104 -16.90 8.99 -1.45
C ASP A 104 -15.92 7.84 -1.71
N ILE A 105 -15.26 7.33 -0.67
CA ILE A 105 -14.40 6.14 -0.77
C ILE A 105 -15.24 4.87 -0.97
N ALA A 106 -16.34 4.74 -0.24
CA ALA A 106 -17.23 3.59 -0.35
C ALA A 106 -18.03 3.55 -1.66
N GLY A 107 -18.23 4.71 -2.31
CA GLY A 107 -18.93 4.83 -3.59
C GLY A 107 -18.09 4.44 -4.80
N MET A 108 -16.77 4.33 -4.66
CA MET A 108 -15.87 3.89 -5.72
C MET A 108 -15.93 2.37 -5.91
N THR A 109 -15.93 1.92 -7.15
CA THR A 109 -15.61 0.52 -7.47
C THR A 109 -14.17 0.19 -7.08
N LEU A 110 -13.83 -1.10 -6.97
CA LEU A 110 -12.47 -1.52 -6.63
C LEU A 110 -11.42 -1.01 -7.64
N ASP A 111 -11.75 -1.01 -8.93
CA ASP A 111 -10.86 -0.53 -9.99
C ASP A 111 -10.68 1.00 -9.92
N GLU A 112 -11.76 1.74 -9.64
CA GLU A 112 -11.68 3.19 -9.45
C GLU A 112 -10.85 3.54 -8.21
N LEU A 113 -11.10 2.86 -7.09
CA LEU A 113 -10.34 3.08 -5.86
C LEU A 113 -8.87 2.70 -6.04
N HIS A 114 -8.56 1.64 -6.78
CA HIS A 114 -7.18 1.26 -7.08
C HIS A 114 -6.47 2.33 -7.92
N ARG A 115 -7.10 2.79 -9.02
CA ARG A 115 -6.53 3.85 -9.87
C ARG A 115 -6.36 5.16 -9.11
N ALA A 116 -7.35 5.53 -8.29
CA ALA A 116 -7.26 6.73 -7.46
C ALA A 116 -6.08 6.64 -6.47
N GLN A 117 -5.83 5.48 -5.87
CA GLN A 117 -4.67 5.29 -4.99
C GLN A 117 -3.34 5.40 -5.72
N VAL A 118 -3.23 4.97 -6.99
CA VAL A 118 -2.03 5.19 -7.81
C VAL A 118 -1.75 6.69 -7.94
N GLU A 119 -2.77 7.48 -8.27
CA GLU A 119 -2.63 8.93 -8.43
C GLU A 119 -2.32 9.63 -7.10
N TRP A 120 -3.07 9.31 -6.05
CA TRP A 120 -2.85 9.88 -4.72
C TRP A 120 -1.46 9.55 -4.19
N LYS A 121 -0.97 8.32 -4.39
CA LYS A 121 0.37 7.96 -3.95
C LYS A 121 1.44 8.75 -4.69
N ARG A 122 1.30 8.95 -6.01
CA ARG A 122 2.19 9.82 -6.79
C ARG A 122 2.22 11.23 -6.22
N GLU A 123 1.06 11.85 -6.04
CA GLU A 123 0.95 13.22 -5.50
C GLU A 123 1.48 13.36 -4.07
N GLN A 124 1.23 12.37 -3.23
CA GLN A 124 1.73 12.31 -1.86
C GLN A 124 3.26 12.18 -1.83
N SER A 125 3.84 11.37 -2.73
CA SER A 125 5.28 11.23 -2.88
C SER A 125 5.92 12.50 -3.44
N ASP A 126 5.32 13.14 -4.44
CA ASP A 126 5.83 14.41 -4.99
C ASP A 126 5.80 15.52 -3.94
N SER A 127 4.70 15.67 -3.19
CA SER A 127 4.61 16.64 -2.09
C SER A 127 5.67 16.39 -1.01
N LEU A 128 5.92 15.12 -0.67
CA LEU A 128 6.94 14.75 0.32
C LEU A 128 8.35 15.05 -0.19
N ARG A 129 8.60 14.75 -1.46
CA ARG A 129 9.88 15.02 -2.12
C ARG A 129 10.18 16.52 -2.15
N GLU A 130 9.21 17.35 -2.51
CA GLU A 130 9.36 18.81 -2.51
C GLU A 130 9.68 19.33 -1.11
N TYR A 131 8.89 18.94 -0.11
CA TYR A 131 9.14 19.32 1.28
C TYR A 131 10.54 18.91 1.76
N TRP A 132 10.99 17.68 1.45
CA TRP A 132 12.32 17.21 1.82
C TRP A 132 13.44 17.95 1.07
N ARG A 133 13.23 18.35 -0.18
CA ARG A 133 14.18 19.22 -0.91
C ARG A 133 14.30 20.59 -0.25
N GLU A 134 13.18 21.19 0.16
CA GLU A 134 13.16 22.50 0.80
C GLU A 134 13.94 22.52 2.12
N ILE A 135 13.86 21.46 2.92
CA ILE A 135 14.60 21.35 4.19
C ILE A 135 16.02 20.75 4.03
N GLY A 136 16.46 20.48 2.80
CA GLY A 136 17.79 19.93 2.52
C GLY A 136 17.98 18.46 2.93
N ASP A 137 16.92 17.68 3.04
CA ASP A 137 16.99 16.27 3.41
C ASP A 137 17.39 15.40 2.21
N PRO A 138 18.50 14.65 2.28
CA PRO A 138 19.00 13.86 1.15
C PRO A 138 18.02 12.75 0.72
N ARG A 139 17.13 12.30 1.63
CA ARG A 139 16.12 11.27 1.33
C ARG A 139 15.12 11.72 0.27
N ALA A 140 15.07 13.02 -0.07
CA ALA A 140 14.27 13.50 -1.18
C ALA A 140 14.60 12.77 -2.51
N GLY A 141 15.86 12.38 -2.72
CA GLY A 141 16.27 11.62 -3.91
C GLY A 141 15.76 10.17 -3.94
N GLU A 142 15.34 9.63 -2.79
CA GLU A 142 14.92 8.23 -2.62
C GLU A 142 13.39 8.08 -2.69
N VAL A 143 12.64 9.18 -2.71
CA VAL A 143 11.17 9.13 -2.71
C VAL A 143 10.66 8.57 -4.04
N ASP A 144 10.07 7.38 -4.00
CA ASP A 144 9.39 6.76 -5.14
C ASP A 144 7.87 6.98 -5.07
N GLY A 145 7.27 7.34 -6.21
CA GLY A 145 5.81 7.51 -6.38
C GLY A 145 5.11 6.23 -6.86
N SER A 146 5.87 5.16 -7.12
CA SER A 146 5.37 3.90 -7.65
C SER A 146 4.52 3.16 -6.63
N TRP A 147 3.38 2.64 -7.11
CA TRP A 147 2.43 1.83 -6.35
C TRP A 147 1.52 1.10 -7.36
N PRO A 148 1.04 -0.12 -7.08
CA PRO A 148 1.21 -0.88 -5.84
C PRO A 148 2.53 -1.67 -5.78
N VAL A 149 3.37 -1.62 -6.81
CA VAL A 149 4.66 -2.30 -6.84
C VAL A 149 5.70 -1.34 -7.42
N VAL A 150 6.88 -1.29 -6.82
CA VAL A 150 8.02 -0.56 -7.40
C VAL A 150 8.50 -1.34 -8.64
N PRO A 151 8.59 -0.70 -9.83
CA PRO A 151 9.11 -1.36 -11.03
C PRO A 151 10.47 -2.00 -10.79
N TYR A 152 10.68 -3.20 -11.32
CA TYR A 152 11.99 -3.85 -11.25
C TYR A 152 12.96 -3.17 -12.20
N ALA A 153 14.01 -2.54 -11.69
CA ALA A 153 15.00 -1.84 -12.52
C ALA A 153 15.96 -2.78 -13.28
N GLY A 154 15.91 -4.10 -13.03
CA GLY A 154 16.89 -5.05 -13.56
C GLY A 154 18.25 -4.88 -12.88
N VAL A 155 18.88 -5.98 -12.46
CA VAL A 155 20.33 -5.95 -12.30
C VAL A 155 20.87 -6.02 -13.72
N GLY A 156 21.51 -4.94 -14.20
CA GLY A 156 22.27 -5.01 -15.44
C GLY A 156 23.27 -6.14 -15.30
N VAL A 157 23.09 -7.22 -16.07
CA VAL A 157 24.15 -8.22 -16.25
C VAL A 157 25.23 -7.49 -17.05
N PRO A 158 26.44 -7.26 -16.51
CA PRO A 158 27.52 -6.75 -17.34
C PRO A 158 27.73 -7.74 -18.50
N ALA A 159 27.74 -7.20 -19.72
CA ALA A 159 28.02 -7.94 -20.94
C ALA A 159 29.40 -8.59 -20.92
#